data_AF-A0A7I7KXH0-F1
#
_entry.id   AF-A0A7I7KXH0-F1
#
_cell.length_a   1.000
_cell.length_b   1.000
_cell.length_c   1.000
_cell.angle_alpha   90.00
_cell.angle_beta   90.00
_cell.angle_gamma   90.00
#
_symmetry.space_group_name_H-M   'P 1'
#
loop_
_entity.id
_entity.type
_entity.pdbx_description
1 polymer ?
#
loop_
_entity_poly.entity_id
_entity_poly.type
_entity_poly.pdbx_seq_one_letter_code
_entity_poly.pdbx_strand_id
1 'polypeptide(L)'
;MTQQWATGDHFGLSIPADPATLRSSGTTFLTQAFRASGALGAGHTVERISQCDDFAGGSTGRKALLRVAYDTPSGAPTDLFVKFSRDLDDPIRDRGKTQMESEVLFAALSREPGFPITVPDVLFADYHRDSGTGILITERIQFGANGIERQYHKCLDYQMPDPLEHYRALVSALGRLAGYPLSAAHAARFPIDMQSAQVGERVSMSPEKLHRRLDQLARFAQTCPGLLPANVCSPQFITRLRDEAPRYLRHEAAIWDGLAGDPDYIALCHWNANIDNAWFWRDTDDVLHCGLMDWGCAGRMNVAMALWGALSGAETGLWNDHFDELLELFAAEVRGCGWPDLSVPALHDQIMLYVGVMAVAWLLDVPALIRSRFGDAAATLTRKDPPIKNDESVRAPLQMFTNALNLWESRQFGQILDTASMP
;
A
#
# COMPACT_ATOMS: atom_id res chain seq x y z
N MET A 1 15.00 10.60 27.94
CA MET A 1 15.41 9.19 27.77
C MET A 1 14.41 8.56 26.83
N THR A 2 14.83 8.06 25.67
CA THR A 2 13.96 7.32 24.75
C THR A 2 13.54 6.02 25.44
N GLN A 3 12.24 5.82 25.65
CA GLN A 3 11.70 4.61 26.27
C GLN A 3 11.84 3.44 25.28
N GLN A 4 12.76 2.53 25.56
CA GLN A 4 12.95 1.27 24.82
C GLN A 4 11.84 0.24 25.08
N TRP A 5 11.01 0.50 26.09
CA TRP A 5 9.88 -0.31 26.50
C TRP A 5 8.64 0.57 26.67
N ALA A 6 7.48 0.06 26.27
CA ALA A 6 6.19 0.68 26.55
C ALA A 6 5.19 -0.41 26.95
N THR A 7 4.18 -0.10 27.75
CA THR A 7 3.12 -1.05 28.08
C THR A 7 2.09 -1.03 26.96
N GLY A 8 1.90 -2.13 26.25
CA GLY A 8 0.91 -2.24 25.19
C GLY A 8 -0.52 -2.08 25.73
N ASP A 9 -1.35 -1.36 24.98
CA ASP A 9 -2.70 -0.99 25.39
C ASP A 9 -3.66 -2.20 25.37
N HIS A 10 -3.36 -3.23 24.56
CA HIS A 10 -4.26 -4.37 24.39
C HIS A 10 -4.00 -5.49 25.40
N PHE A 11 -2.73 -5.89 25.57
CA PHE A 11 -2.36 -7.01 26.43
C PHE A 11 -1.78 -6.58 27.78
N GLY A 12 -1.48 -5.29 27.98
CA GLY A 12 -0.83 -4.79 29.20
C GLY A 12 0.60 -5.31 29.39
N LEU A 13 1.22 -5.84 28.33
CA LEU A 13 2.59 -6.35 28.34
C LEU A 13 3.57 -5.24 28.02
N SER A 14 4.74 -5.26 28.67
CA SER A 14 5.86 -4.41 28.28
C SER A 14 6.39 -4.89 26.92
N ILE A 15 6.21 -4.09 25.87
CA ILE A 15 6.63 -4.38 24.50
C ILE A 15 7.95 -3.68 24.16
N PRO A 16 8.89 -4.37 23.49
CA PRO A 16 10.17 -3.80 23.08
C PRO A 16 9.97 -2.85 21.88
N ALA A 17 10.68 -1.72 21.88
CA ALA A 17 10.57 -0.71 20.82
C ALA A 17 11.49 -0.95 19.61
N ASP A 18 12.47 -1.87 19.74
CA ASP A 18 13.48 -2.11 18.72
C ASP A 18 14.01 -3.58 18.75
N PRO A 19 14.71 -4.03 17.70
CA PRO A 19 15.26 -5.39 17.61
C PRO A 19 16.26 -5.74 18.72
N ALA A 20 17.07 -4.78 19.18
CA ALA A 20 18.07 -5.02 20.23
C ALA A 20 17.42 -5.30 21.58
N THR A 21 16.33 -4.58 21.88
CA THR A 21 15.52 -4.74 23.08
C THR A 21 14.73 -6.06 23.03
N LEU A 22 14.19 -6.42 21.86
CA LEU A 22 13.58 -7.73 21.66
C LEU A 22 14.60 -8.85 21.93
N ARG A 23 15.80 -8.75 21.37
CA ARG A 23 16.86 -9.76 21.55
C ARG A 23 17.28 -9.88 23.02
N SER A 24 17.42 -8.77 23.73
CA SER A 24 17.82 -8.77 25.15
C SER A 24 16.72 -9.28 26.09
N SER A 25 15.44 -9.18 25.69
CA SER A 25 14.32 -9.72 26.45
C SER A 25 14.28 -11.25 26.52
N GLY A 26 15.00 -11.92 25.63
CA GLY A 26 15.08 -13.38 25.55
C GLY A 26 13.75 -14.03 25.20
N THR A 27 13.61 -15.30 25.57
CA THR A 27 12.44 -16.12 25.21
C THR A 27 11.22 -15.86 26.09
N THR A 28 11.41 -15.23 27.26
CA THR A 28 10.34 -14.96 28.23
C THR A 28 9.28 -14.04 27.64
N PHE A 29 9.68 -12.93 27.01
CA PHE A 29 8.74 -12.01 26.38
C PHE A 29 7.93 -12.71 25.29
N LEU A 30 8.58 -13.41 24.36
CA LEU A 30 7.89 -14.11 23.26
C LEU A 30 6.92 -15.18 23.77
N THR A 31 7.32 -15.93 24.81
CA THR A 31 6.44 -16.92 25.44
C THR A 31 5.19 -16.26 26.04
N GLN A 32 5.36 -15.16 26.76
CA GLN A 32 4.24 -14.42 27.36
C GLN A 32 3.35 -13.79 26.28
N ALA A 33 3.95 -13.14 25.29
CA ALA A 33 3.27 -12.49 24.18
C ALA A 33 2.43 -13.47 23.37
N PHE A 34 3.01 -14.60 22.93
CA PHE A 34 2.28 -15.59 22.14
C PHE A 34 1.20 -16.32 22.93
N ARG A 35 1.38 -16.50 24.24
CA ARG A 35 0.31 -17.04 25.11
C ARG A 35 -0.80 -16.04 25.32
N ALA A 36 -0.48 -14.77 25.55
CA ALA A 36 -1.46 -13.70 25.73
C ALA A 36 -2.32 -13.50 24.48
N SER A 37 -1.70 -13.56 23.29
CA SER A 37 -2.42 -13.50 22.03
C SER A 37 -3.22 -14.77 21.73
N GLY A 38 -2.89 -15.90 22.35
CA GLY A 38 -3.45 -17.22 22.03
C GLY A 38 -2.81 -17.92 20.83
N ALA A 39 -1.71 -17.38 20.28
CA ALA A 39 -0.92 -18.04 19.24
C ALA A 39 -0.12 -19.25 19.78
N LEU A 40 0.10 -19.32 21.09
CA LEU A 40 0.79 -20.42 21.76
C LEU A 40 -0.03 -20.92 22.95
N GLY A 41 -0.27 -22.24 23.00
CA GLY A 41 -0.99 -22.85 24.13
C GLY A 41 -0.23 -22.72 25.45
N ALA A 42 -0.97 -22.78 26.58
CA ALA A 42 -0.40 -22.62 27.92
C ALA A 42 0.71 -23.64 28.27
N GLY A 43 0.71 -24.82 27.63
CA GLY A 43 1.70 -25.87 27.83
C GLY A 43 2.98 -25.74 27.00
N HIS A 44 3.05 -24.79 26.06
CA HIS A 44 4.20 -24.61 25.17
C HIS A 44 4.99 -23.36 25.52
N THR A 45 6.30 -23.41 25.35
CA THR A 45 7.21 -22.28 25.56
C THR A 45 8.09 -22.05 24.34
N VAL A 46 8.54 -20.80 24.16
CA VAL A 46 9.66 -20.53 23.28
C VAL A 46 10.93 -20.97 24.02
N GLU A 47 11.57 -22.02 23.54
CA GLU A 47 12.79 -22.58 24.15
C GLU A 47 14.02 -21.77 23.77
N ARG A 48 14.09 -21.32 22.50
CA ARG A 48 15.28 -20.66 21.97
C ARG A 48 14.97 -19.66 20.86
N ILE A 49 15.70 -18.56 20.84
CA ILE A 49 15.82 -17.65 19.68
C ILE A 49 17.15 -17.97 19.00
N SER A 50 17.10 -18.56 17.80
CA SER A 50 18.32 -18.92 17.04
C SER A 50 18.79 -17.84 16.08
N GLN A 51 17.92 -16.88 15.74
CA GLN A 51 18.20 -15.78 14.84
C GLN A 51 17.35 -14.58 15.24
N CYS A 52 17.91 -13.37 15.18
CA CYS A 52 17.19 -12.11 15.35
C CYS A 52 18.00 -11.04 14.64
N ASP A 53 17.82 -10.89 13.33
CA ASP A 53 18.64 -10.01 12.49
C ASP A 53 17.85 -8.79 12.03
N ASP A 54 18.49 -7.63 11.97
CA ASP A 54 17.88 -6.43 11.41
C ASP A 54 17.52 -6.66 9.94
N PHE A 55 16.30 -6.27 9.58
CA PHE A 55 15.82 -6.31 8.20
C PHE A 55 15.76 -4.89 7.64
N ALA A 56 16.57 -4.63 6.62
CA ALA A 56 16.54 -3.38 5.88
C ALA A 56 15.38 -3.41 4.88
N GLY A 57 14.32 -2.65 5.15
CA GLY A 57 13.17 -2.53 4.24
C GLY A 57 12.06 -1.63 4.77
N GLY A 58 11.20 -1.14 3.87
CA GLY A 58 10.08 -0.24 4.17
C GLY A 58 10.48 1.17 4.60
N SER A 59 9.50 2.08 4.63
CA SER A 59 9.73 3.52 4.86
C SER A 59 9.61 3.96 6.32
N THR A 60 9.04 3.11 7.19
CA THR A 60 8.76 3.43 8.60
C THR A 60 9.22 2.32 9.53
N GLY A 61 9.66 2.71 10.73
CA GLY A 61 10.03 1.81 11.82
C GLY A 61 11.17 0.83 11.50
N ARG A 62 11.60 0.08 12.53
CA ARG A 62 12.57 -1.03 12.41
C ARG A 62 11.86 -2.34 12.09
N LYS A 63 12.58 -3.27 11.48
CA LYS A 63 12.10 -4.63 11.17
C LYS A 63 13.19 -5.64 11.52
N ALA A 64 12.79 -6.86 11.87
CA ALA A 64 13.72 -7.95 12.15
C ALA A 64 13.23 -9.29 11.59
N LEU A 65 14.18 -10.12 11.18
CA LEU A 65 13.96 -11.54 10.89
C LEU A 65 14.28 -12.33 12.15
N LEU A 66 13.31 -13.10 12.65
CA LEU A 66 13.42 -13.84 13.90
C LEU A 66 13.23 -15.33 13.61
N ARG A 67 14.06 -16.20 14.20
CA ARG A 67 13.83 -17.65 14.19
C ARG A 67 13.77 -18.18 15.61
N VAL A 68 12.69 -18.90 15.92
CA VAL A 68 12.42 -19.47 17.23
C VAL A 68 12.32 -20.99 17.17
N ALA A 69 12.60 -21.64 18.29
CA ALA A 69 12.27 -23.04 18.54
C ALA A 69 11.34 -23.13 19.74
N TYR A 70 10.33 -23.97 19.65
CA TYR A 70 9.41 -24.29 20.74
C TYR A 70 9.88 -25.58 21.45
N ASP A 71 9.58 -25.69 22.73
CA ASP A 71 9.91 -26.87 23.56
C ASP A 71 9.30 -28.19 23.03
N THR A 72 8.17 -28.09 22.36
CA THR A 72 7.43 -29.18 21.72
C THR A 72 6.76 -28.65 20.44
N PRO A 73 6.45 -29.52 19.46
CA PRO A 73 5.73 -29.09 18.27
C PRO A 73 4.41 -28.40 18.63
N SER A 74 4.32 -27.11 18.36
CA SER A 74 3.16 -26.26 18.71
C SER A 74 2.22 -26.00 17.52
N GLY A 75 2.67 -26.28 16.29
CA GLY A 75 1.99 -25.87 15.06
C GLY A 75 2.17 -24.39 14.70
N ALA A 76 2.76 -23.59 15.59
CA ALA A 76 3.04 -22.18 15.32
C ALA A 76 4.28 -22.00 14.40
N PRO A 77 4.30 -20.95 13.56
CA PRO A 77 5.44 -20.65 12.70
C PRO A 77 6.76 -20.45 13.47
N THR A 78 7.86 -20.98 12.93
CA THR A 78 9.21 -20.84 13.54
C THR A 78 10.05 -19.73 12.91
N ASP A 79 9.81 -19.43 11.64
CA ASP A 79 10.43 -18.32 10.92
C ASP A 79 9.46 -17.14 10.95
N LEU A 80 9.89 -16.05 11.60
CA LEU A 80 9.05 -14.94 11.97
C LEU A 80 9.58 -13.63 11.40
N PHE A 81 8.65 -12.71 11.16
CA PHE A 81 8.93 -11.33 10.80
C PHE A 81 8.41 -10.41 11.90
N VAL A 82 9.24 -9.47 12.32
CA VAL A 82 8.90 -8.52 13.38
C VAL A 82 8.96 -7.11 12.82
N LYS A 83 7.86 -6.37 12.96
CA LYS A 83 7.79 -4.94 12.64
C LYS A 83 7.68 -4.16 13.94
N PHE A 84 8.45 -3.08 14.05
CA PHE A 84 8.39 -2.12 15.14
C PHE A 84 7.88 -0.80 14.59
N SER A 85 7.04 -0.08 15.34
CA SER A 85 6.59 1.25 14.90
C SER A 85 7.71 2.29 14.93
N ARG A 86 8.71 2.08 15.80
CA ARG A 86 9.76 3.06 16.12
C ARG A 86 11.01 2.85 15.28
N ASP A 87 11.66 3.96 14.97
CA ASP A 87 13.07 4.00 14.56
C ASP A 87 13.78 5.08 15.38
N LEU A 88 14.27 4.70 16.55
CA LEU A 88 14.83 5.65 17.52
C LEU A 88 16.12 6.35 17.02
N ASP A 89 16.76 5.83 15.98
CA ASP A 89 17.98 6.43 15.41
C ASP A 89 17.71 7.25 14.13
N ASP A 90 16.50 7.15 13.54
CA ASP A 90 16.12 7.89 12.33
C ASP A 90 14.82 8.67 12.56
N PRO A 91 14.93 9.97 12.91
CA PRO A 91 13.77 10.83 13.15
C PRO A 91 12.83 11.01 11.95
N ILE A 92 13.27 10.74 10.72
CA ILE A 92 12.41 10.82 9.55
C ILE A 92 11.53 9.57 9.49
N ARG A 93 12.13 8.38 9.68
CA ARG A 93 11.41 7.10 9.71
C ARG A 93 10.50 6.97 10.93
N ASP A 94 10.90 7.52 12.08
CA ASP A 94 10.11 7.48 13.33
C ASP A 94 8.81 8.30 13.26
N ARG A 95 8.68 9.23 12.30
CA ARG A 95 7.43 9.99 12.11
C ARG A 95 6.25 9.10 11.76
N GLY A 96 6.51 7.98 11.09
CA GLY A 96 5.50 7.01 10.70
C GLY A 96 4.99 6.11 11.84
N LYS A 97 5.45 6.29 13.08
CA LYS A 97 5.13 5.40 14.20
C LYS A 97 3.63 5.23 14.47
N THR A 98 2.81 6.23 14.13
CA THR A 98 1.35 6.17 14.32
C THR A 98 0.64 5.27 13.33
N GLN A 99 1.27 4.93 12.19
CA GLN A 99 0.68 4.07 11.16
C GLN A 99 0.44 2.65 11.67
N MET A 100 1.26 2.18 12.63
CA MET A 100 1.17 0.82 13.18
C MET A 100 -0.08 0.60 14.04
N GLU A 101 -0.71 1.64 14.58
CA GLU A 101 -1.92 1.47 15.40
C GLU A 101 -3.02 0.75 14.61
N SER A 102 -3.27 1.22 13.39
CA SER A 102 -4.24 0.62 12.48
C SER A 102 -3.88 -0.81 12.05
N GLU A 103 -2.58 -1.07 11.89
CA GLU A 103 -2.04 -2.38 11.51
C GLU A 103 -2.19 -3.40 12.64
N VAL A 104 -2.02 -2.99 13.91
CA VAL A 104 -2.26 -3.84 15.09
C VAL A 104 -3.74 -4.19 15.21
N LEU A 105 -4.64 -3.23 14.95
CA LEU A 105 -6.08 -3.49 14.92
C LEU A 105 -6.46 -4.46 13.81
N PHE A 106 -5.85 -4.30 12.63
CA PHE A 106 -6.05 -5.22 11.51
C PHE A 106 -5.54 -6.63 11.83
N ALA A 107 -4.38 -6.75 12.47
CA ALA A 107 -3.80 -8.03 12.87
C ALA A 107 -4.67 -8.80 13.88
N ALA A 108 -5.44 -8.09 14.72
CA ALA A 108 -6.44 -8.72 15.58
C ALA A 108 -7.66 -9.19 14.77
N LEU A 109 -8.17 -8.35 13.87
CA LEU A 109 -9.31 -8.67 13.00
C LEU A 109 -9.03 -9.86 12.08
N SER A 110 -7.81 -9.95 11.54
CA SER A 110 -7.46 -11.00 10.57
C SER A 110 -7.39 -12.40 11.15
N ARG A 111 -7.39 -12.51 12.49
CA ARG A 111 -7.42 -13.79 13.21
C ARG A 111 -8.84 -14.28 13.49
N GLU A 112 -9.86 -13.49 13.17
CA GLU A 112 -11.24 -13.90 13.38
C GLU A 112 -11.64 -15.01 12.39
N PRO A 113 -12.44 -16.00 12.84
CA PRO A 113 -12.98 -17.01 11.94
C PRO A 113 -13.76 -16.37 10.78
N GLY A 114 -13.44 -16.79 9.55
CA GLY A 114 -14.13 -16.28 8.36
C GLY A 114 -13.54 -14.99 7.77
N PHE A 115 -12.38 -14.53 8.25
CA PHE A 115 -11.65 -13.47 7.56
C PHE A 115 -11.39 -13.85 6.08
N PRO A 116 -11.62 -12.93 5.12
CA PRO A 116 -11.95 -13.32 3.74
C PRO A 116 -10.73 -13.48 2.82
N ILE A 117 -9.54 -13.15 3.31
CA ILE A 117 -8.30 -13.15 2.54
C ILE A 117 -7.15 -13.75 3.34
N THR A 118 -6.11 -14.17 2.63
CA THR A 118 -4.88 -14.68 3.23
C THR A 118 -3.98 -13.52 3.64
N VAL A 119 -3.58 -13.51 4.90
CA VAL A 119 -2.57 -12.60 5.47
C VAL A 119 -1.55 -13.43 6.25
N PRO A 120 -0.34 -12.91 6.55
CA PRO A 120 0.61 -13.66 7.36
C PRO A 120 0.01 -14.03 8.72
N ASP A 121 0.21 -15.28 9.15
CA ASP A 121 -0.19 -15.72 10.49
C ASP A 121 0.34 -14.76 11.56
N VAL A 122 -0.58 -14.16 12.31
CA VAL A 122 -0.27 -13.19 13.36
C VAL A 122 -0.03 -13.93 14.67
N LEU A 123 1.20 -13.83 15.20
CA LEU A 123 1.55 -14.42 16.49
C LEU A 123 1.37 -13.44 17.64
N PHE A 124 1.63 -12.15 17.44
CA PHE A 124 1.43 -11.11 18.46
C PHE A 124 1.38 -9.73 17.83
N ALA A 125 0.53 -8.85 18.33
CA ALA A 125 0.46 -7.45 17.91
C ALA A 125 0.00 -6.59 19.09
N ASP A 126 0.71 -5.51 19.40
CA ASP A 126 0.26 -4.54 20.40
C ASP A 126 0.85 -3.14 20.11
N TYR A 127 0.19 -2.12 20.63
CA TYR A 127 0.53 -0.72 20.44
C TYR A 127 0.25 0.07 21.71
N HIS A 128 1.12 1.02 22.03
CA HIS A 128 0.95 1.97 23.12
C HIS A 128 0.76 3.36 22.53
N ARG A 129 -0.46 3.88 22.61
CA ARG A 129 -0.88 5.11 21.93
C ARG A 129 -0.06 6.34 22.33
N ASP A 130 0.21 6.50 23.62
CA ASP A 130 0.84 7.72 24.14
C ASP A 130 2.29 7.88 23.68
N SER A 131 3.06 6.78 23.59
CA SER A 131 4.44 6.84 23.08
C SER A 131 4.53 6.65 21.56
N GLY A 132 3.51 6.03 20.98
CA GLY A 132 3.48 5.53 19.62
C GLY A 132 4.37 4.30 19.41
N THR A 133 4.67 3.55 20.48
CA THR A 133 5.48 2.33 20.42
C THR A 133 4.58 1.14 20.14
N GLY A 134 4.90 0.36 19.11
CA GLY A 134 4.18 -0.85 18.74
C GLY A 134 5.11 -1.93 18.23
N ILE A 135 4.59 -3.15 18.29
CA ILE A 135 5.24 -4.35 17.76
C ILE A 135 4.18 -5.22 17.08
N LEU A 136 4.53 -5.76 15.92
CA LEU A 136 3.78 -6.80 15.21
C LEU A 136 4.74 -7.95 14.91
N ILE A 137 4.35 -9.17 15.28
CA ILE A 137 5.08 -10.41 15.03
C ILE A 137 4.19 -11.32 14.20
N THR A 138 4.62 -11.64 12.99
CA THR A 138 3.93 -12.57 12.08
C THR A 138 4.84 -13.72 11.69
N GLU A 139 4.28 -14.72 11.02
CA GLU A 139 5.11 -15.59 10.20
C GLU A 139 5.92 -14.79 9.17
N ARG A 140 7.02 -15.38 8.74
CA ARG A 140 7.83 -14.87 7.64
C ARG A 140 7.48 -15.61 6.36
N ILE A 141 6.93 -14.87 5.40
CA ILE A 141 6.68 -15.37 4.04
C ILE A 141 8.01 -15.75 3.37
N GLN A 142 8.11 -17.01 2.92
CA GLN A 142 9.32 -17.59 2.33
C GLN A 142 9.29 -17.49 0.80
N PHE A 143 9.45 -16.28 0.26
CA PHE A 143 9.50 -16.05 -1.18
C PHE A 143 10.50 -16.97 -1.90
N GLY A 144 10.04 -17.61 -2.98
CA GLY A 144 10.85 -18.53 -3.78
C GLY A 144 11.03 -19.93 -3.16
N ALA A 145 10.28 -20.26 -2.11
CA ALA A 145 10.32 -21.56 -1.44
C ALA A 145 8.90 -22.06 -1.13
N ASN A 146 8.76 -23.37 -0.88
CA ASN A 146 7.51 -23.99 -0.44
C ASN A 146 6.30 -23.71 -1.35
N GLY A 147 6.53 -23.58 -2.67
CA GLY A 147 5.48 -23.26 -3.65
C GLY A 147 5.10 -21.78 -3.73
N ILE A 148 5.68 -20.92 -2.87
CA ILE A 148 5.54 -19.47 -2.97
C ILE A 148 6.49 -18.97 -4.06
N GLU A 149 5.97 -18.14 -4.94
CA GLU A 149 6.76 -17.49 -5.99
C GLU A 149 7.84 -16.57 -5.40
N ARG A 150 8.81 -16.18 -6.23
CA ARG A 150 9.78 -15.16 -5.82
C ARG A 150 9.07 -13.83 -5.53
N GLN A 151 9.70 -12.97 -4.74
CA GLN A 151 9.18 -11.62 -4.57
C GLN A 151 9.24 -10.86 -5.90
N TYR A 152 8.13 -10.21 -6.25
CA TYR A 152 8.07 -9.27 -7.36
C TYR A 152 8.12 -7.85 -6.81
N HIS A 153 8.87 -6.98 -7.48
CA HIS A 153 9.06 -5.60 -7.03
C HIS A 153 8.12 -4.68 -7.80
N LYS A 154 7.58 -3.68 -7.11
CA LYS A 154 6.69 -2.65 -7.67
C LYS A 154 7.26 -2.02 -8.93
N CYS A 155 6.42 -1.76 -9.95
CA CYS A 155 6.85 -1.13 -11.20
C CYS A 155 7.92 -1.92 -11.99
N LEU A 156 8.05 -3.21 -11.74
CA LEU A 156 8.89 -4.14 -12.49
C LEU A 156 8.10 -5.32 -13.06
N ASP A 157 6.80 -5.13 -13.32
CA ASP A 157 5.91 -6.22 -13.73
C ASP A 157 6.31 -6.84 -15.08
N TYR A 158 7.08 -6.13 -15.91
CA TYR A 158 7.72 -6.73 -17.10
C TYR A 158 8.72 -7.86 -16.78
N GLN A 159 9.02 -8.09 -15.50
CA GLN A 159 9.79 -9.22 -14.99
C GLN A 159 8.93 -10.30 -14.32
N MET A 160 7.63 -10.04 -14.15
CA MET A 160 6.65 -10.96 -13.57
C MET A 160 6.08 -11.85 -14.69
N PRO A 161 5.95 -13.18 -14.47
CA PRO A 161 5.20 -14.02 -15.39
C PRO A 161 3.72 -13.60 -15.36
N ASP A 162 3.05 -13.64 -16.51
CA ASP A 162 1.63 -13.28 -16.67
C ASP A 162 1.12 -12.18 -15.70
N PRO A 163 1.50 -10.91 -15.93
CA PRO A 163 1.12 -9.83 -15.03
C PRO A 163 -0.40 -9.72 -14.83
N LEU A 164 -1.20 -10.01 -15.86
CA LEU A 164 -2.65 -9.92 -15.77
C LEU A 164 -3.22 -10.93 -14.77
N GLU A 165 -2.78 -12.18 -14.82
CA GLU A 165 -3.22 -13.21 -13.88
C GLU A 165 -2.91 -12.82 -12.42
N HIS A 166 -1.72 -12.28 -12.16
CA HIS A 166 -1.32 -11.80 -10.84
C HIS A 166 -2.18 -10.64 -10.36
N TYR A 167 -2.47 -9.68 -11.25
CA TYR A 167 -3.36 -8.56 -10.93
C TYR A 167 -4.81 -9.02 -10.72
N ARG A 168 -5.30 -10.05 -11.42
CA ARG A 168 -6.60 -10.66 -11.12
C ARG A 168 -6.62 -11.26 -9.71
N ALA A 169 -5.61 -12.05 -9.35
CA ALA A 169 -5.53 -12.63 -8.00
C ALA A 169 -5.46 -11.55 -6.89
N LEU A 170 -4.67 -10.50 -7.11
CA LEU A 170 -4.56 -9.34 -6.22
C LEU A 170 -5.89 -8.59 -6.08
N VAL A 171 -6.55 -8.26 -7.21
CA VAL A 171 -7.82 -7.53 -7.22
C VAL A 171 -8.94 -8.37 -6.61
N SER A 172 -8.95 -9.69 -6.80
CA SER A 172 -9.86 -10.60 -6.11
C SER A 172 -9.71 -10.52 -4.60
N ALA A 173 -8.47 -10.54 -4.07
CA ALA A 173 -8.24 -10.37 -2.64
C ALA A 173 -8.74 -8.99 -2.13
N LEU A 174 -8.49 -7.92 -2.89
CA LEU A 174 -9.00 -6.59 -2.53
C LEU A 174 -10.53 -6.52 -2.54
N GLY A 175 -11.19 -7.11 -3.53
CA GLY A 175 -12.65 -7.17 -3.62
C GLY A 175 -13.27 -7.93 -2.45
N ARG A 176 -12.68 -9.08 -2.09
CA ARG A 176 -13.12 -9.88 -0.93
C ARG A 176 -12.96 -9.14 0.39
N LEU A 177 -11.84 -8.42 0.56
CA LEU A 177 -11.62 -7.59 1.75
C LEU A 177 -12.65 -6.44 1.81
N ALA A 178 -12.84 -5.75 0.69
CA ALA A 178 -13.76 -4.61 0.63
C ALA A 178 -15.22 -5.05 0.87
N GLY A 179 -15.60 -6.23 0.38
CA GLY A 179 -16.94 -6.79 0.60
C GLY A 179 -17.14 -7.42 1.99
N TYR A 180 -16.10 -7.47 2.84
CA TYR A 180 -16.18 -8.11 4.15
C TYR A 180 -17.07 -7.32 5.12
N PRO A 181 -18.15 -7.93 5.65
CA PRO A 181 -19.06 -7.22 6.54
C PRO A 181 -18.41 -6.99 7.90
N LEU A 182 -17.97 -5.76 8.15
CA LEU A 182 -17.49 -5.36 9.47
C LEU A 182 -18.65 -5.20 10.46
N SER A 183 -18.50 -5.77 11.65
CA SER A 183 -19.36 -5.42 12.78
C SER A 183 -19.24 -3.92 13.10
N ALA A 184 -20.28 -3.31 13.68
CA ALA A 184 -20.24 -1.91 14.09
C ALA A 184 -19.07 -1.62 15.06
N ALA A 185 -18.72 -2.60 15.92
CA ALA A 185 -17.59 -2.50 16.83
C ALA A 185 -16.24 -2.46 16.10
N HIS A 186 -16.06 -3.26 15.04
CA HIS A 186 -14.86 -3.20 14.21
C HIS A 186 -14.81 -1.93 13.37
N ALA A 187 -15.92 -1.56 12.73
CA ALA A 187 -15.99 -0.33 11.94
C ALA A 187 -15.65 0.92 12.76
N ALA A 188 -16.01 0.96 14.06
CA ALA A 188 -15.66 2.06 14.94
C ALA A 188 -14.15 2.15 15.27
N ARG A 189 -13.40 1.06 15.14
CA ARG A 189 -11.94 1.03 15.35
C ARG A 189 -11.15 1.50 14.12
N PHE A 190 -11.77 1.51 12.95
CA PHE A 190 -11.20 2.01 11.71
C PHE A 190 -11.98 3.26 11.26
N PRO A 191 -11.68 4.45 11.83
CA PRO A 191 -12.34 5.68 11.39
C PRO A 191 -12.14 5.89 9.89
N ILE A 192 -13.13 6.49 9.25
CA ILE A 192 -13.01 6.91 7.85
C ILE A 192 -12.05 8.09 7.83
N ASP A 193 -10.87 7.87 7.26
CA ASP A 193 -9.84 8.91 7.20
C ASP A 193 -9.16 8.94 5.84
N MET A 194 -9.80 9.63 4.89
CA MET A 194 -9.34 9.67 3.51
C MET A 194 -8.17 10.63 3.27
N GLN A 195 -7.92 11.55 4.20
CA GLN A 195 -6.85 12.54 4.08
C GLN A 195 -5.62 12.19 4.92
N SER A 196 -5.78 11.56 6.09
CA SER A 196 -4.64 11.14 6.92
C SER A 196 -4.06 9.78 6.54
N ALA A 197 -4.79 8.95 5.79
CA ALA A 197 -4.26 7.71 5.22
C ALA A 197 -3.10 7.93 4.21
N GLN A 198 -2.78 9.18 3.88
CA GLN A 198 -1.72 9.55 2.95
C GLN A 198 -0.35 9.64 3.66
N VAL A 199 0.68 9.04 3.08
CA VAL A 199 2.05 9.09 3.62
C VAL A 199 2.76 10.36 3.14
N GLY A 200 3.00 11.31 4.06
CA GLY A 200 3.87 12.48 3.83
C GLY A 200 3.25 13.82 4.23
N GLU A 201 4.08 14.84 4.43
CA GLU A 201 3.61 16.20 4.70
C GLU A 201 3.19 16.87 3.39
N ARG A 202 1.91 17.21 3.29
CA ARG A 202 1.34 17.82 2.09
C ARG A 202 1.76 19.29 1.98
N VAL A 203 2.57 19.62 0.99
CA VAL A 203 2.83 21.01 0.63
C VAL A 203 1.68 21.51 -0.24
N SER A 204 0.94 22.52 0.24
CA SER A 204 -0.16 23.14 -0.51
C SER A 204 0.28 23.55 -1.93
N MET A 205 -0.50 23.16 -2.94
CA MET A 205 -0.23 23.47 -4.34
C MET A 205 -0.91 24.80 -4.71
N SER A 206 -0.13 25.84 -4.99
CA SER A 206 -0.67 27.11 -5.51
C SER A 206 -0.87 27.05 -7.03
N PRO A 207 -1.76 27.88 -7.61
CA PRO A 207 -1.93 27.97 -9.06
C PRO A 207 -0.62 28.27 -9.81
N GLU A 208 0.24 29.13 -9.26
CA GLU A 208 1.54 29.48 -9.84
C GLU A 208 2.51 28.29 -9.78
N LYS A 209 2.50 27.55 -8.66
CA LYS A 209 3.31 26.32 -8.53
C LYS A 209 2.86 25.29 -9.56
N LEU A 210 1.55 25.09 -9.71
CA LEU A 210 0.98 24.19 -10.71
C LEU A 210 1.41 24.57 -12.13
N HIS A 211 1.26 25.84 -12.52
CA HIS A 211 1.67 26.31 -13.85
C HIS A 211 3.16 26.03 -14.13
N ARG A 212 4.04 26.32 -13.16
CA ARG A 212 5.47 26.00 -13.28
C ARG A 212 5.73 24.51 -13.44
N ARG A 213 4.99 23.63 -12.75
CA ARG A 213 5.14 22.18 -12.91
C ARG A 213 4.69 21.70 -14.28
N LEU A 214 3.60 22.26 -14.81
CA LEU A 214 3.12 21.96 -16.16
C LEU A 214 4.13 22.43 -17.24
N ASP A 215 4.81 23.55 -17.05
CA ASP A 215 5.93 23.98 -17.91
C ASP A 215 7.15 23.07 -17.80
N GLN A 216 7.43 22.54 -16.60
CA GLN A 216 8.50 21.56 -16.40
C GLN A 216 8.17 20.24 -17.10
N LEU A 217 6.91 19.78 -17.01
CA LEU A 217 6.44 18.60 -17.71
C LEU A 217 6.53 18.76 -19.23
N ALA A 218 6.04 19.87 -19.79
CA ALA A 218 6.10 20.13 -21.23
C ALA A 218 7.55 20.05 -21.77
N ARG A 219 8.51 20.63 -21.04
CA ARG A 219 9.94 20.52 -21.36
C ARG A 219 10.45 19.09 -21.19
N PHE A 220 10.06 18.42 -20.12
CA PHE A 220 10.49 17.06 -19.83
C PHE A 220 10.05 16.07 -20.91
N ALA A 221 8.81 16.18 -21.39
CA ALA A 221 8.30 15.37 -22.50
C ALA A 221 9.11 15.58 -23.80
N GLN A 222 9.61 16.80 -24.05
CA GLN A 222 10.45 17.09 -25.20
C GLN A 222 11.89 16.58 -25.04
N THR A 223 12.48 16.72 -23.84
CA THR A 223 13.90 16.43 -23.63
C THR A 223 14.18 15.00 -23.23
N CYS A 224 13.20 14.28 -22.66
CA CYS A 224 13.35 12.91 -22.18
C CYS A 224 12.26 11.98 -22.76
N PRO A 225 12.12 11.89 -24.10
CA PRO A 225 11.03 11.14 -24.73
C PRO A 225 11.07 9.64 -24.42
N GLY A 226 12.20 9.08 -24.00
CA GLY A 226 12.33 7.68 -23.58
C GLY A 226 11.75 7.36 -22.19
N LEU A 227 11.38 8.38 -21.42
CA LEU A 227 10.84 8.23 -20.05
C LEU A 227 9.32 8.35 -19.98
N LEU A 228 8.65 8.76 -21.05
CA LEU A 228 7.20 8.91 -21.12
C LEU A 228 6.63 8.24 -22.38
N PRO A 229 5.40 7.68 -22.32
CA PRO A 229 4.69 7.21 -23.50
C PRO A 229 4.47 8.33 -24.54
N ALA A 230 4.43 7.96 -25.83
CA ALA A 230 4.35 8.94 -26.92
C ALA A 230 3.06 9.77 -26.92
N ASN A 231 1.93 9.19 -26.50
CA ASN A 231 0.63 9.88 -26.43
C ASN A 231 0.65 11.07 -25.46
N VAL A 232 1.32 10.91 -24.30
CA VAL A 232 1.45 11.96 -23.27
C VAL A 232 2.56 12.97 -23.56
N CYS A 233 3.28 12.82 -24.67
CA CYS A 233 4.26 13.79 -25.16
C CYS A 233 3.69 14.72 -26.24
N SER A 234 2.44 14.50 -26.67
CA SER A 234 1.82 15.29 -27.74
C SER A 234 1.53 16.74 -27.29
N PRO A 235 1.72 17.75 -28.16
CA PRO A 235 1.33 19.13 -27.84
C PRO A 235 -0.14 19.28 -27.48
N GLN A 236 -1.02 18.49 -28.11
CA GLN A 236 -2.46 18.49 -27.85
C GLN A 236 -2.77 18.05 -26.42
N PHE A 237 -2.14 16.96 -25.96
CA PHE A 237 -2.28 16.52 -24.58
C PHE A 237 -1.83 17.59 -23.59
N ILE A 238 -0.63 18.15 -23.80
CA ILE A 238 -0.06 19.16 -22.89
C ILE A 238 -0.95 20.40 -22.79
N THR A 239 -1.54 20.84 -23.91
CA THR A 239 -2.52 21.95 -23.89
C THR A 239 -3.75 21.58 -23.08
N ARG A 240 -4.37 20.42 -23.34
CA ARG A 240 -5.55 19.96 -22.59
C ARG A 240 -5.27 19.83 -21.08
N LEU A 241 -4.14 19.22 -20.72
CA LEU A 241 -3.74 19.07 -19.32
C LEU A 241 -3.57 20.43 -18.63
N ARG A 242 -3.06 21.45 -19.34
CA ARG A 242 -2.94 22.82 -18.81
C ARG A 242 -4.29 23.47 -18.54
N ASP A 243 -5.31 23.14 -19.31
CA ASP A 243 -6.66 23.65 -19.12
C ASP A 243 -7.40 22.90 -18.00
N GLU A 244 -7.19 21.59 -17.89
CA GLU A 244 -7.92 20.72 -16.96
C GLU A 244 -7.30 20.65 -15.55
N ALA A 245 -5.98 20.57 -15.41
CA ALA A 245 -5.33 20.42 -14.10
C ALA A 245 -5.67 21.55 -13.09
N PRO A 246 -5.76 22.84 -13.50
CA PRO A 246 -6.21 23.90 -12.60
C PRO A 246 -7.66 23.73 -12.11
N ARG A 247 -8.52 23.06 -12.89
CA ARG A 247 -9.90 22.74 -12.46
C ARG A 247 -9.86 21.74 -11.31
N TYR A 248 -9.08 20.67 -11.42
CA TYR A 248 -8.90 19.70 -10.34
C TYR A 248 -8.37 20.36 -9.05
N LEU A 249 -7.41 21.29 -9.17
CA LEU A 249 -6.94 22.05 -8.01
C LEU A 249 -8.05 22.89 -7.35
N ARG A 250 -8.96 23.49 -8.13
CA ARG A 250 -10.09 24.27 -7.60
C ARG A 250 -11.18 23.41 -6.97
N HIS A 251 -11.44 22.24 -7.55
CA HIS A 251 -12.52 21.33 -7.12
C HIS A 251 -12.06 20.27 -6.12
N GLU A 252 -10.81 20.31 -5.68
CA GLU A 252 -10.23 19.25 -4.87
C GLU A 252 -11.04 18.92 -3.61
N ALA A 253 -11.51 19.93 -2.86
CA ALA A 253 -12.33 19.73 -1.68
C ALA A 253 -13.65 19.00 -2.02
N ALA A 254 -14.32 19.43 -3.10
CA ALA A 254 -15.56 18.80 -3.56
C ALA A 254 -15.34 17.37 -4.04
N ILE A 255 -14.20 17.07 -4.69
CA ILE A 255 -13.83 15.71 -5.07
C ILE A 255 -13.67 14.84 -3.82
N TRP A 256 -12.95 15.32 -2.80
CA TRP A 256 -12.80 14.59 -1.54
C TRP A 256 -14.13 14.38 -0.84
N ASP A 257 -14.99 15.39 -0.77
CA ASP A 257 -16.33 15.29 -0.18
C ASP A 257 -17.19 14.27 -0.94
N GLY A 258 -17.12 14.26 -2.27
CA GLY A 258 -17.81 13.27 -3.12
C GLY A 258 -17.32 11.84 -2.88
N LEU A 259 -15.99 11.64 -2.81
CA LEU A 259 -15.40 10.33 -2.49
C LEU A 259 -15.77 9.87 -1.06
N ALA A 260 -16.06 10.80 -0.14
CA ALA A 260 -16.45 10.50 1.24
C ALA A 260 -17.93 10.18 1.38
N GLY A 261 -18.74 10.77 0.51
CA GLY A 261 -20.17 10.91 0.68
C GLY A 261 -20.98 9.68 0.31
N ASP A 262 -20.40 8.76 -0.46
CA ASP A 262 -21.08 7.54 -0.88
C ASP A 262 -20.64 6.33 -0.02
N PRO A 263 -21.45 5.94 0.99
CA PRO A 263 -21.07 4.89 1.93
C PRO A 263 -20.92 3.51 1.28
N ASP A 264 -21.54 3.26 0.13
CA ASP A 264 -21.44 1.96 -0.56
C ASP A 264 -20.02 1.71 -1.07
N TYR A 265 -19.24 2.78 -1.32
CA TYR A 265 -17.85 2.70 -1.77
C TYR A 265 -16.84 2.83 -0.62
N ILE A 266 -17.29 2.96 0.64
CA ILE A 266 -16.40 3.01 1.81
C ILE A 266 -16.30 1.63 2.46
N ALA A 267 -15.14 1.00 2.31
CA ALA A 267 -14.87 -0.33 2.84
C ALA A 267 -13.55 -0.40 3.62
N LEU A 268 -13.34 -1.48 4.38
CA LEU A 268 -12.01 -1.81 4.89
C LEU A 268 -11.09 -2.10 3.71
N CYS A 269 -9.99 -1.37 3.61
CA CYS A 269 -9.10 -1.45 2.46
C CYS A 269 -7.64 -1.57 2.87
N HIS A 270 -6.87 -2.13 1.94
CA HIS A 270 -5.43 -2.00 1.92
C HIS A 270 -5.04 -0.77 1.08
N TRP A 271 -4.48 0.27 1.71
CA TRP A 271 -4.15 1.53 1.03
C TRP A 271 -3.07 1.37 -0.07
N ASN A 272 -2.10 0.48 0.12
CA ASN A 272 -0.92 0.34 -0.75
C ASN A 272 -0.67 -1.13 -1.15
N ALA A 273 -1.69 -1.83 -1.66
CA ALA A 273 -1.58 -3.24 -2.06
C ALA A 273 -0.91 -3.41 -3.43
N ASN A 274 0.26 -2.81 -3.62
CA ASN A 274 1.07 -3.07 -4.80
C ASN A 274 1.61 -4.51 -4.78
N ILE A 275 2.05 -5.01 -5.93
CA ILE A 275 2.60 -6.36 -6.12
C ILE A 275 3.72 -6.72 -5.12
N ASP A 276 4.52 -5.76 -4.66
CA ASP A 276 5.59 -5.97 -3.69
C ASP A 276 5.11 -6.18 -2.25
N ASN A 277 3.85 -5.86 -1.98
CA ASN A 277 3.13 -6.11 -0.73
C ASN A 277 2.23 -7.37 -0.83
N ALA A 278 2.44 -8.20 -1.85
CA ALA A 278 1.74 -9.46 -2.05
C ALA A 278 2.72 -10.64 -2.13
N TRP A 279 2.20 -11.85 -1.90
CA TRP A 279 2.86 -13.09 -2.32
C TRP A 279 1.87 -13.98 -3.05
N PHE A 280 2.41 -14.78 -3.96
CA PHE A 280 1.64 -15.61 -4.87
C PHE A 280 2.06 -17.06 -4.74
N TRP A 281 1.10 -17.97 -4.89
CA TRP A 281 1.34 -19.41 -4.95
C TRP A 281 0.23 -20.05 -5.78
N ARG A 282 0.49 -21.24 -6.32
CA ARG A 282 -0.54 -22.05 -6.97
C ARG A 282 -1.00 -23.17 -6.07
N ASP A 283 -2.28 -23.48 -6.12
CA ASP A 283 -2.83 -24.67 -5.48
C ASP A 283 -2.69 -25.92 -6.36
N THR A 284 -3.33 -27.02 -5.95
CA THR A 284 -3.29 -28.30 -6.67
C THR A 284 -4.03 -28.27 -8.01
N ASP A 285 -4.90 -27.30 -8.22
CA ASP A 285 -5.67 -27.11 -9.45
C ASP A 285 -5.03 -26.04 -10.38
N ASP A 286 -3.78 -25.64 -10.07
CA ASP A 286 -3.01 -24.64 -10.80
C ASP A 286 -3.61 -23.22 -10.73
N VAL A 287 -4.51 -22.96 -9.76
CA VAL A 287 -5.11 -21.63 -9.55
C VAL A 287 -4.13 -20.75 -8.80
N LEU A 288 -3.85 -19.56 -9.33
CA LEU A 288 -3.00 -18.56 -8.69
C LEU A 288 -3.75 -17.88 -7.54
N HIS A 289 -3.19 -17.97 -6.34
CA HIS A 289 -3.67 -17.30 -5.14
C HIS A 289 -2.80 -16.11 -4.78
N CYS A 290 -3.38 -15.18 -4.02
CA CYS A 290 -2.72 -13.98 -3.53
C CYS A 290 -2.89 -13.86 -2.01
N GLY A 291 -1.81 -13.57 -1.33
CA GLY A 291 -1.80 -13.14 0.06
C GLY A 291 -1.26 -11.72 0.17
N LEU A 292 -1.70 -10.96 1.16
CA LEU A 292 -1.39 -9.54 1.32
C LEU A 292 -0.71 -9.25 2.66
N MET A 293 0.32 -8.40 2.63
CA MET A 293 1.11 -8.00 3.80
C MET A 293 1.39 -6.49 3.80
N ASP A 294 2.01 -6.00 4.89
CA ASP A 294 2.32 -4.57 5.09
C ASP A 294 1.07 -3.68 5.20
N TRP A 295 0.29 -3.94 6.25
CA TRP A 295 -1.01 -3.33 6.52
C TRP A 295 -0.91 -1.97 7.22
N GLY A 296 0.20 -1.26 7.00
CA GLY A 296 0.34 0.12 7.47
C GLY A 296 -0.75 1.00 6.87
N CYS A 297 -1.44 1.79 7.71
CA CYS A 297 -2.60 2.59 7.32
C CYS A 297 -3.81 1.79 6.83
N ALA A 298 -3.95 0.51 7.20
CA ALA A 298 -5.18 -0.25 6.94
C ALA A 298 -6.38 0.46 7.59
N GLY A 299 -7.46 0.64 6.85
CA GLY A 299 -8.57 1.43 7.36
C GLY A 299 -9.76 1.48 6.44
N ARG A 300 -10.80 2.18 6.90
CA ARG A 300 -11.98 2.44 6.08
C ARG A 300 -11.71 3.63 5.18
N MET A 301 -11.82 3.41 3.87
CA MET A 301 -11.61 4.44 2.85
C MET A 301 -12.42 4.11 1.60
N ASN A 302 -12.45 5.04 0.66
CA ASN A 302 -13.07 4.80 -0.63
C ASN A 302 -12.29 3.71 -1.40
N VAL A 303 -12.99 2.71 -1.93
CA VAL A 303 -12.40 1.58 -2.68
C VAL A 303 -11.63 2.03 -3.92
N ALA A 304 -11.97 3.17 -4.53
CA ALA A 304 -11.21 3.76 -5.62
C ALA A 304 -9.77 4.10 -5.21
N MET A 305 -9.57 4.52 -3.96
CA MET A 305 -8.25 4.82 -3.40
C MET A 305 -7.42 3.55 -3.26
N ALA A 306 -8.03 2.46 -2.78
CA ALA A 306 -7.38 1.16 -2.64
C ALA A 306 -6.98 0.57 -4.01
N LEU A 307 -7.87 0.66 -5.00
CA LEU A 307 -7.62 0.20 -6.37
C LEU A 307 -6.49 1.00 -7.03
N TRP A 308 -6.47 2.32 -6.90
CA TRP A 308 -5.31 3.11 -7.33
C TRP A 308 -4.04 2.71 -6.57
N GLY A 309 -4.12 2.55 -5.25
CA GLY A 309 -3.01 2.07 -4.43
C GLY A 309 -2.40 0.78 -4.95
N ALA A 310 -3.23 -0.15 -5.41
CA ALA A 310 -2.83 -1.45 -5.94
C ALA A 310 -2.30 -1.41 -7.39
N LEU A 311 -2.93 -0.60 -8.25
CA LEU A 311 -2.69 -0.59 -9.70
C LEU A 311 -1.75 0.54 -10.16
N SER A 312 -1.49 1.55 -9.32
CA SER A 312 -0.70 2.73 -9.69
C SER A 312 0.72 2.40 -10.16
N GLY A 313 1.31 1.33 -9.60
CA GLY A 313 2.61 0.83 -10.00
C GLY A 313 2.61 -0.08 -11.23
N ALA A 314 1.44 -0.44 -11.76
CA ALA A 314 1.31 -1.44 -12.82
C ALA A 314 1.89 -1.00 -14.16
N GLU A 315 2.17 -1.95 -15.05
CA GLU A 315 2.42 -1.65 -16.46
C GLU A 315 1.26 -0.88 -17.11
N THR A 316 1.58 0.15 -17.89
CA THR A 316 0.57 1.00 -18.55
C THR A 316 -0.35 0.21 -19.48
N GLY A 317 0.12 -0.90 -20.05
CA GLY A 317 -0.72 -1.82 -20.84
C GLY A 317 -1.87 -2.42 -20.03
N LEU A 318 -1.66 -2.72 -18.75
CA LEU A 318 -2.72 -3.24 -17.87
C LEU A 318 -3.89 -2.24 -17.74
N TRP A 319 -3.57 -0.96 -17.62
CA TRP A 319 -4.56 0.13 -17.57
C TRP A 319 -5.32 0.34 -18.88
N ASN A 320 -4.62 0.16 -20.00
CA ASN A 320 -5.21 0.35 -21.33
C ASN A 320 -6.12 -0.81 -21.70
N ASP A 321 -5.66 -2.04 -21.46
CA ASP A 321 -6.22 -3.22 -22.09
C ASP A 321 -7.12 -4.04 -21.13
N HIS A 322 -6.94 -3.88 -19.81
CA HIS A 322 -7.56 -4.77 -18.81
C HIS A 322 -8.22 -4.05 -17.62
N PHE A 323 -8.17 -2.73 -17.54
CA PHE A 323 -8.70 -2.01 -16.38
C PHE A 323 -10.20 -2.26 -16.17
N ASP A 324 -11.01 -2.20 -17.23
CA ASP A 324 -12.46 -2.39 -17.13
C ASP A 324 -12.80 -3.81 -16.64
N GLU A 325 -12.05 -4.82 -17.12
CA GLU A 325 -12.19 -6.21 -16.67
C GLU A 325 -11.83 -6.38 -15.18
N LEU A 326 -10.78 -5.70 -14.72
CA LEU A 326 -10.38 -5.73 -13.31
C LEU A 326 -11.42 -5.04 -12.40
N LEU A 327 -12.07 -3.97 -12.87
CA LEU A 327 -13.17 -3.34 -12.13
C LEU A 327 -14.39 -4.24 -12.02
N GLU A 328 -14.74 -4.95 -13.09
CA GLU A 328 -15.82 -5.94 -13.08
C GLU A 328 -15.53 -7.08 -12.11
N LEU A 329 -14.29 -7.59 -12.11
CA LEU A 329 -13.83 -8.59 -11.15
C LEU A 329 -13.94 -8.10 -9.71
N PHE A 330 -13.46 -6.89 -9.43
CA PHE A 330 -13.54 -6.29 -8.09
C PHE A 330 -14.99 -6.19 -7.61
N ALA A 331 -15.89 -5.63 -8.43
CA ALA A 331 -17.30 -5.49 -8.08
C ALA A 331 -17.98 -6.86 -7.87
N ALA A 332 -17.62 -7.86 -8.67
CA ALA A 332 -18.14 -9.22 -8.53
C ALA A 332 -17.73 -9.88 -7.20
N GLU A 333 -16.47 -9.71 -6.78
CA GLU A 333 -15.95 -10.24 -5.51
C GLU A 333 -16.56 -9.51 -4.30
N VAL A 334 -16.70 -8.19 -4.38
CA VAL A 334 -17.39 -7.37 -3.37
C VAL A 334 -18.83 -7.87 -3.15
N ARG A 335 -19.59 -8.05 -4.24
CA ARG A 335 -20.94 -8.62 -4.19
C ARG A 335 -20.96 -10.05 -3.66
N GLY A 336 -19.97 -10.87 -4.05
CA GLY A 336 -19.82 -12.25 -3.59
C GLY A 336 -19.70 -12.38 -2.07
N CYS A 337 -19.14 -11.37 -1.41
CA CYS A 337 -19.05 -11.28 0.05
C CYS A 337 -20.30 -10.70 0.74
N GLY A 338 -21.35 -10.35 -0.02
CA GLY A 338 -22.62 -9.85 0.51
C GLY A 338 -22.72 -8.33 0.66
N TRP A 339 -21.80 -7.58 0.05
CA TRP A 339 -21.82 -6.12 0.00
C TRP A 339 -22.74 -5.61 -1.15
N PRO A 340 -23.20 -4.34 -1.11
CA PRO A 340 -23.93 -3.73 -2.22
C PRO A 340 -23.26 -3.90 -3.60
N ASP A 341 -24.10 -3.99 -4.63
CA ASP A 341 -23.67 -4.10 -6.02
C ASP A 341 -23.08 -2.75 -6.47
N LEU A 342 -21.75 -2.69 -6.57
CA LEU A 342 -21.05 -1.47 -6.96
C LEU A 342 -21.28 -1.19 -8.45
N SER A 343 -21.61 0.05 -8.79
CA SER A 343 -21.69 0.49 -10.17
C SER A 343 -20.28 0.63 -10.74
N VAL A 344 -19.91 -0.26 -11.68
CA VAL A 344 -18.60 -0.21 -12.36
C VAL A 344 -18.33 1.16 -13.02
N PRO A 345 -19.29 1.80 -13.72
CA PRO A 345 -19.10 3.15 -14.22
C PRO A 345 -18.83 4.20 -13.13
N ALA A 346 -19.53 4.14 -12.00
CA ALA A 346 -19.30 5.08 -10.91
C ALA A 346 -17.94 4.84 -10.24
N LEU A 347 -17.55 3.58 -10.07
CA LEU A 347 -16.23 3.20 -9.56
C LEU A 347 -15.10 3.71 -10.47
N HIS A 348 -15.26 3.53 -11.78
CA HIS A 348 -14.34 4.08 -12.79
C HIS A 348 -14.16 5.59 -12.59
N ASP A 349 -15.25 6.34 -12.50
CA ASP A 349 -15.21 7.79 -12.35
C ASP A 349 -14.58 8.23 -11.03
N GLN A 350 -14.89 7.55 -9.93
CA GLN A 350 -14.24 7.80 -8.63
C GLN A 350 -12.72 7.56 -8.67
N ILE A 351 -12.26 6.52 -9.39
CA ILE A 351 -10.83 6.27 -9.60
C ILE A 351 -10.21 7.40 -10.41
N MET A 352 -10.84 7.84 -11.51
CA MET A 352 -10.29 8.94 -12.33
C MET A 352 -10.24 10.27 -11.55
N LEU A 353 -11.27 10.57 -10.76
CA LEU A 353 -11.29 11.74 -9.88
C LEU A 353 -10.15 11.70 -8.87
N TYR A 354 -9.96 10.55 -8.21
CA TYR A 354 -8.89 10.37 -7.25
C TYR A 354 -7.50 10.44 -7.90
N VAL A 355 -7.30 9.78 -9.06
CA VAL A 355 -6.06 9.87 -9.86
C VAL A 355 -5.76 11.31 -10.24
N GLY A 356 -6.78 12.09 -10.62
CA GLY A 356 -6.61 13.50 -10.98
C GLY A 356 -6.10 14.35 -9.82
N VAL A 357 -6.66 14.16 -8.63
CA VAL A 357 -6.16 14.78 -7.39
C VAL A 357 -4.73 14.33 -7.10
N MET A 358 -4.43 13.04 -7.19
CA MET A 358 -3.08 12.51 -6.93
C MET A 358 -2.04 13.04 -7.91
N ALA A 359 -2.39 13.16 -9.19
CA ALA A 359 -1.50 13.71 -10.21
C ALA A 359 -1.13 15.17 -9.90
N VAL A 360 -2.14 16.01 -9.64
CA VAL A 360 -1.95 17.44 -9.37
C VAL A 360 -1.24 17.69 -8.04
N ALA A 361 -1.59 16.96 -6.98
CA ALA A 361 -1.04 17.19 -5.66
C ALA A 361 0.35 16.57 -5.45
N TRP A 362 0.65 15.43 -6.08
CA TRP A 362 1.81 14.60 -5.70
C TRP A 362 2.77 14.25 -6.85
N LEU A 363 2.27 14.01 -8.07
CA LEU A 363 3.10 13.40 -9.12
C LEU A 363 3.76 14.41 -10.07
N LEU A 364 3.27 15.64 -10.14
CA LEU A 364 3.84 16.69 -11.00
C LEU A 364 5.25 17.15 -10.62
N ASP A 365 5.80 16.68 -9.49
CA ASP A 365 7.17 16.93 -9.06
C ASP A 365 8.19 15.94 -9.67
N VAL A 366 7.73 14.86 -10.31
CA VAL A 366 8.58 13.80 -10.90
C VAL A 366 9.59 14.35 -11.93
N PRO A 367 9.24 15.25 -12.86
CA PRO A 367 10.24 15.85 -13.75
C PRO A 367 11.40 16.56 -13.03
N ALA A 368 11.13 17.17 -11.87
CA ALA A 368 12.16 17.81 -11.07
C ALA A 368 13.02 16.78 -10.33
N LEU A 369 12.41 15.70 -9.81
CA LEU A 369 13.11 14.56 -9.23
C LEU A 369 14.11 13.94 -10.23
N ILE A 370 13.65 13.58 -11.43
CA ILE A 370 14.49 12.97 -12.47
C ILE A 370 15.66 13.89 -12.83
N ARG A 371 15.39 15.19 -13.04
CA ARG A 371 16.43 16.18 -13.33
C ARG A 371 17.45 16.30 -12.19
N SER A 372 16.99 16.30 -10.94
CA SER A 372 17.87 16.37 -9.77
C SER A 372 18.77 15.15 -9.64
N ARG A 373 18.31 13.97 -10.07
CA ARG A 373 19.07 12.72 -9.95
C ARG A 373 20.03 12.50 -11.12
N PHE A 374 19.66 12.87 -12.34
CA PHE A 374 20.41 12.49 -13.55
C PHE A 374 20.85 13.67 -14.42
N GLY A 375 20.40 14.90 -14.16
CA GLY A 375 20.73 16.06 -14.97
C GLY A 375 20.42 15.82 -16.45
N ASP A 376 21.38 16.18 -17.32
CA ASP A 376 21.26 16.01 -18.77
C ASP A 376 21.28 14.55 -19.22
N ALA A 377 21.82 13.63 -18.41
CA ALA A 377 21.84 12.20 -18.75
C ALA A 377 20.42 11.61 -18.85
N ALA A 378 19.42 12.23 -18.22
CA ALA A 378 18.01 11.81 -18.32
C ALA A 378 17.50 11.75 -19.77
N ALA A 379 18.06 12.55 -20.68
CA ALA A 379 17.59 12.66 -22.06
C ALA A 379 17.75 11.35 -22.87
N THR A 380 18.70 10.50 -22.48
CA THR A 380 18.99 9.24 -23.17
C THR A 380 18.52 8.01 -22.40
N LEU A 381 17.93 8.20 -21.21
CA LEU A 381 17.49 7.10 -20.36
C LEU A 381 16.07 6.65 -20.73
N THR A 382 15.82 5.39 -20.42
CA THR A 382 14.52 4.74 -20.37
C THR A 382 14.28 4.22 -18.95
N ARG A 383 13.01 3.96 -18.60
CA ARG A 383 12.66 3.40 -17.29
C ARG A 383 13.29 2.02 -17.00
N LYS A 384 13.78 1.32 -18.04
CA LYS A 384 14.39 0.00 -17.92
C LYS A 384 15.90 0.06 -17.68
N ASP A 385 16.52 1.23 -17.81
CA ASP A 385 17.95 1.37 -17.58
C ASP A 385 18.32 1.22 -16.10
N PRO A 386 19.46 0.60 -15.77
CA PRO A 386 19.85 0.30 -14.40
C PRO A 386 19.77 1.47 -13.40
N PRO A 387 20.14 2.72 -13.74
CA PRO A 387 20.06 3.85 -12.81
C PRO A 387 18.63 4.16 -12.34
N ILE A 388 17.62 3.89 -13.16
CA ILE A 388 16.21 4.08 -12.81
C ILE A 388 15.66 2.76 -12.25
N LYS A 389 15.87 1.66 -12.97
CA LYS A 389 15.35 0.34 -12.61
C LYS A 389 15.69 -0.08 -11.19
N ASN A 390 16.93 0.17 -10.74
CA ASN A 390 17.42 -0.31 -9.45
C ASN A 390 17.20 0.69 -8.29
N ASP A 391 16.64 1.88 -8.54
CA ASP A 391 16.30 2.86 -7.51
C ASP A 391 14.78 3.03 -7.45
N GLU A 392 14.14 2.40 -6.46
CA GLU A 392 12.70 2.49 -6.27
C GLU A 392 12.23 3.93 -6.02
N SER A 393 13.05 4.76 -5.35
CA SER A 393 12.74 6.17 -5.09
C SER A 393 12.64 7.01 -6.37
N VAL A 394 13.10 6.46 -7.50
CA VAL A 394 12.99 7.05 -8.83
C VAL A 394 11.97 6.30 -9.68
N ARG A 395 12.06 4.96 -9.75
CA ARG A 395 11.21 4.12 -10.60
C ARG A 395 9.73 4.22 -10.23
N ALA A 396 9.40 4.13 -8.95
CA ALA A 396 8.00 4.10 -8.53
C ALA A 396 7.28 5.43 -8.81
N PRO A 397 7.82 6.61 -8.42
CA PRO A 397 7.22 7.88 -8.81
C PRO A 397 7.11 8.07 -10.32
N LEU A 398 8.13 7.66 -11.10
CA LEU A 398 8.09 7.75 -12.57
C LEU A 398 6.98 6.91 -13.19
N GLN A 399 6.80 5.66 -12.74
CA GLN A 399 5.76 4.77 -13.26
C GLN A 399 4.36 5.25 -12.86
N MET A 400 4.16 5.62 -11.60
CA MET A 400 2.87 6.17 -11.13
C MET A 400 2.50 7.46 -11.88
N PHE A 401 3.47 8.35 -12.08
CA PHE A 401 3.29 9.56 -12.89
C PHE A 401 2.95 9.23 -14.34
N THR A 402 3.63 8.27 -14.94
CA THR A 402 3.36 7.80 -16.31
C THR A 402 1.93 7.28 -16.44
N ASN A 403 1.48 6.44 -15.50
CA ASN A 403 0.13 5.90 -15.50
C ASN A 403 -0.92 7.00 -15.30
N ALA A 404 -0.69 7.94 -14.38
CA ALA A 404 -1.60 9.06 -14.16
C ALA A 404 -1.77 9.93 -15.42
N LEU A 405 -0.67 10.25 -16.12
CA LEU A 405 -0.74 11.00 -17.37
C LEU A 405 -1.41 10.21 -18.50
N ASN A 406 -1.12 8.91 -18.60
CA ASN A 406 -1.73 8.05 -19.63
C ASN A 406 -3.25 7.93 -19.43
N LEU A 407 -3.70 7.77 -18.19
CA LEU A 407 -5.12 7.79 -17.84
C LEU A 407 -5.75 9.15 -18.14
N TRP A 408 -5.06 10.25 -17.83
CA TRP A 408 -5.54 11.58 -18.14
C TRP A 408 -5.77 11.77 -19.65
N GLU A 409 -4.84 11.28 -20.48
CA GLU A 409 -4.98 11.29 -21.94
C GLU A 409 -6.14 10.43 -22.44
N SER A 410 -6.37 9.27 -21.84
CA SER A 410 -7.27 8.24 -22.37
C SER A 410 -8.68 8.22 -21.77
N ARG A 411 -8.92 8.82 -20.59
CA ARG A 411 -10.17 8.64 -19.81
C ARG A 411 -10.96 9.92 -19.52
N GLN A 412 -10.90 10.92 -20.42
CA GLN A 412 -11.80 12.10 -20.44
C GLN A 412 -11.99 12.83 -19.10
N PHE A 413 -10.89 13.06 -18.35
CA PHE A 413 -10.89 13.64 -17.00
C PHE A 413 -11.71 14.95 -16.88
N GLY A 414 -11.62 15.83 -17.88
CA GLY A 414 -12.41 17.06 -17.91
C GLY A 414 -13.92 16.85 -17.82
N GLN A 415 -14.46 15.83 -18.52
CA GLN A 415 -15.90 15.53 -18.54
C GLN A 415 -16.36 14.84 -17.24
N ILE A 416 -15.53 13.94 -16.71
CA ILE A 416 -15.78 13.29 -15.41
C ILE A 416 -15.87 14.36 -14.31
N LEU A 417 -14.92 15.31 -14.31
CA LEU A 417 -14.95 16.41 -13.35
C LEU A 417 -16.18 17.31 -13.51
N ASP A 418 -16.59 17.62 -14.75
CA ASP A 418 -17.80 18.42 -14.99
C ASP A 418 -19.06 17.73 -14.46
N THR A 419 -19.17 16.43 -14.68
CA THR A 419 -20.31 15.62 -14.19
C THR A 419 -20.34 15.57 -12.67
N ALA A 420 -19.18 15.38 -12.03
CA ALA A 420 -19.07 15.35 -10.57
C ALA A 420 -19.22 16.73 -9.90
N SER A 421 -18.98 17.81 -10.62
CA SER A 421 -19.06 19.19 -10.11
C SER A 421 -20.41 19.86 -10.37
N MET A 422 -21.35 19.18 -11.02
CA MET A 422 -22.73 19.64 -11.22
C MET A 422 -23.57 19.23 -10.00
N PRO A 423 -24.22 20.18 -9.30
CA PRO A 423 -25.01 19.91 -8.09
C PRO A 423 -26.27 19.09 -8.34
#